data_AF-A0A1V3N257-F1
#
_entry.id   AF-A0A1V3N257-F1
#
_cell.length_a   1.000
_cell.length_b   1.000
_cell.length_c   1.000
_cell.angle_alpha   90.00
_cell.angle_beta   90.00
_cell.angle_gamma   90.00
#
_symmetry.space_group_name_H-M   'P 1'
#
loop_
_entity.id
_entity.type
_entity.pdbx_description
1 polymer ?
#
loop_
_entity_poly.entity_id
_entity_poly.type
_entity_poly.pdbx_seq_one_letter_code
_entity_poly.pdbx_strand_id
1 'polypeptide(L)'
;MTKILNFNFLVMLLECPPPAVLANIPATNCPIKFDQIQKIAFGRKTTDARFDTETEMITQAAWTPLLTAVDASKIVISPYFTGLTIPVGEPIKTGGNDNTTINGISELQGGPSVVVPLIFKNISAETARGLRALCSETQLQPGETNLVGYFFARDNNIIYDARDNKIEGFEIFNLFVPDVASEGFNANNTYNCSFELKFGWSEFFKMVKANFNITKL
;
A
#
# COMPACT_ATOMS: atom_id res chain seq x y z
N MET A 1 -4.49 -34.83 15.08
CA MET A 1 -4.67 -33.40 15.43
C MET A 1 -3.38 -32.67 15.09
N THR A 2 -3.26 -32.26 13.84
CA THR A 2 -2.08 -31.54 13.34
C THR A 2 -2.23 -30.09 13.76
N LYS A 3 -1.33 -29.61 14.63
CA LYS A 3 -1.27 -28.20 15.03
C LYS A 3 -1.01 -27.35 13.79
N ILE A 4 -2.01 -26.57 13.41
CA ILE A 4 -1.87 -25.41 12.52
C ILE A 4 -1.07 -24.39 13.33
N LEU A 5 0.22 -24.27 13.06
CA LEU A 5 1.01 -23.14 13.53
C LEU A 5 0.68 -21.97 12.60
N ASN A 6 -0.30 -21.15 12.99
CA ASN A 6 -0.46 -19.79 12.48
C ASN A 6 0.77 -18.98 12.91
N PHE A 7 1.83 -19.00 12.11
CA PHE A 7 2.86 -17.97 12.19
C PHE A 7 2.31 -16.72 11.52
N ASN A 8 2.11 -15.67 12.31
CA ASN A 8 1.93 -14.31 11.82
C ASN A 8 3.11 -13.99 10.88
N PHE A 9 2.88 -14.01 9.58
CA PHE A 9 3.87 -13.72 8.55
C PHE A 9 4.15 -12.22 8.52
N LEU A 10 5.02 -11.77 9.44
CA LEU A 10 5.94 -10.70 9.11
C LEU A 10 6.79 -11.21 7.95
N VAL A 11 6.95 -10.44 6.87
CA VAL A 11 7.82 -10.80 5.75
C VAL A 11 9.23 -11.02 6.29
N MET A 12 9.57 -12.28 6.55
CA MET A 12 10.82 -12.68 7.13
C MET A 12 11.68 -13.16 5.97
N LEU A 13 12.60 -12.30 5.54
CA LEU A 13 13.60 -12.63 4.51
C LEU A 13 14.42 -13.89 4.87
N LEU A 14 14.44 -14.26 6.15
CA LEU A 14 15.21 -15.38 6.68
C LEU A 14 14.30 -16.29 7.51
N GLU A 15 13.79 -17.35 6.90
CA GLU A 15 13.18 -18.47 7.64
C GLU A 15 14.26 -19.51 7.96
N CYS A 16 14.41 -19.82 9.25
CA CYS A 16 15.35 -20.83 9.74
C CYS A 16 14.62 -21.85 10.64
N PRO A 17 14.78 -23.17 10.39
CA PRO A 17 15.60 -23.79 9.33
C PRO A 17 14.99 -23.59 7.93
N PRO A 18 15.83 -23.63 6.86
CA PRO A 18 15.33 -23.52 5.50
C PRO A 18 14.38 -24.69 5.17
N PRO A 19 13.43 -24.50 4.23
CA PRO A 19 12.53 -25.55 3.80
C PRO A 19 13.29 -26.82 3.35
N ALA A 20 12.76 -27.99 3.68
CA ALA A 20 13.37 -29.29 3.34
C ALA A 20 13.49 -29.52 1.82
N VAL A 21 12.69 -28.81 1.03
CA VAL A 21 12.72 -28.81 -0.43
C VAL A 21 12.59 -27.38 -0.95
N LEU A 22 13.25 -27.09 -2.06
CA LEU A 22 13.08 -25.81 -2.75
C LEU A 22 11.67 -25.74 -3.34
N ALA A 23 10.94 -24.67 -3.01
CA ALA A 23 9.64 -24.40 -3.62
C ALA A 23 9.82 -24.02 -5.10
N ASN A 24 8.85 -24.40 -5.94
CA ASN A 24 8.84 -23.98 -7.33
C ASN A 24 8.59 -22.47 -7.42
N ILE A 25 9.36 -21.77 -8.26
CA ILE A 25 9.10 -20.37 -8.60
C ILE A 25 8.03 -20.34 -9.70
N PRO A 26 6.85 -19.75 -9.46
CA PRO A 26 5.79 -19.72 -10.47
C PRO A 26 6.21 -18.89 -11.68
N ALA A 27 5.87 -19.35 -12.88
CA ALA A 27 6.09 -18.60 -14.10
C ALA A 27 5.13 -17.40 -14.18
N THR A 28 5.61 -16.28 -14.69
CA THR A 28 4.76 -15.11 -14.98
C THR A 28 4.24 -15.22 -16.42
N ASN A 29 2.95 -15.53 -16.56
CA ASN A 29 2.34 -15.73 -17.88
C ASN A 29 2.10 -14.41 -18.65
N CYS A 30 1.93 -13.30 -17.93
CA CYS A 30 1.69 -11.98 -18.49
C CYS A 30 2.51 -10.93 -17.75
N PRO A 31 3.14 -9.96 -18.44
CA PRO A 31 3.88 -8.90 -17.77
C PRO A 31 2.94 -8.06 -16.89
N ILE A 32 3.28 -7.94 -15.60
CA ILE A 32 2.54 -7.10 -14.66
C ILE A 32 3.11 -5.69 -14.75
N LYS A 33 2.23 -4.71 -15.05
CA LYS A 33 2.57 -3.29 -15.06
C LYS A 33 1.52 -2.53 -14.28
N PHE A 34 1.93 -1.87 -13.20
CA PHE A 34 1.03 -1.03 -12.39
C PHE A 34 0.59 0.24 -13.14
N ASP A 35 1.29 0.60 -14.22
CA ASP A 35 1.07 1.83 -14.97
C ASP A 35 1.01 3.04 -13.99
N GLN A 36 0.23 4.06 -14.32
CA GLN A 36 -0.02 5.18 -13.43
C GLN A 36 -1.11 4.83 -12.41
N ILE A 37 -0.74 4.79 -11.13
CA ILE A 37 -1.69 4.89 -10.02
C ILE A 37 -2.17 6.36 -9.96
N GLN A 38 -3.48 6.55 -9.98
CA GLN A 38 -4.13 7.86 -10.17
C GLN A 38 -4.93 8.31 -8.95
N LYS A 39 -5.48 7.35 -8.20
CA LYS A 39 -6.27 7.57 -6.98
C LYS A 39 -5.98 6.46 -5.95
N ILE A 40 -6.29 6.72 -4.69
CA ILE A 40 -6.25 5.74 -3.61
C ILE A 40 -7.62 5.75 -2.93
N ALA A 41 -8.22 4.57 -2.73
CA ALA A 41 -9.39 4.41 -1.89
C ALA A 41 -8.93 4.02 -0.48
N PHE A 42 -9.14 4.92 0.47
CA PHE A 42 -8.77 4.73 1.87
C PHE A 42 -9.92 4.13 2.67
N GLY A 43 -9.61 3.15 3.50
CA GLY A 43 -10.54 2.61 4.49
C GLY A 43 -9.80 2.37 5.80
N ARG A 44 -10.54 2.21 6.89
CA ARG A 44 -9.96 1.69 8.13
C ARG A 44 -9.58 0.23 7.97
N LYS A 45 -8.51 -0.20 8.64
CA LYS A 45 -8.16 -1.61 8.80
C LYS A 45 -9.31 -2.34 9.49
N THR A 46 -9.67 -3.50 8.97
CA THR A 46 -10.77 -4.33 9.48
C THR A 46 -10.24 -5.73 9.74
N THR A 47 -10.87 -6.45 10.68
CA THR A 47 -10.52 -7.86 10.94
C THR A 47 -10.95 -8.75 9.76
N ASP A 48 -12.12 -8.43 9.20
CA ASP A 48 -12.71 -9.09 8.04
C ASP A 48 -12.41 -8.30 6.77
N ALA A 49 -12.29 -9.02 5.65
CA ALA A 49 -12.11 -8.38 4.35
C ALA A 49 -13.35 -7.54 4.00
N ARG A 50 -13.14 -6.41 3.31
CA ARG A 50 -14.26 -5.55 2.86
C ARG A 50 -14.99 -6.12 1.65
N PHE A 51 -14.35 -7.05 0.96
CA PHE A 51 -14.86 -7.79 -0.17
C PHE A 51 -14.56 -9.27 0.08
N ASP A 52 -15.56 -10.14 -0.06
CA ASP A 52 -15.39 -11.58 0.13
C ASP A 52 -14.79 -12.22 -1.12
N THR A 53 -15.02 -11.63 -2.29
CA THR A 53 -14.56 -12.16 -3.58
C THR A 53 -14.05 -11.07 -4.53
N GLU A 54 -13.19 -11.47 -5.47
CA GLU A 54 -12.73 -10.57 -6.54
C GLU A 54 -13.91 -10.09 -7.40
N THR A 55 -14.94 -10.92 -7.56
CA THR A 55 -16.18 -10.59 -8.27
C THR A 55 -16.90 -9.38 -7.64
N GLU A 56 -16.94 -9.32 -6.31
CA GLU A 56 -17.48 -8.16 -5.61
C GLU A 56 -16.60 -6.93 -5.81
N MET A 57 -15.28 -7.08 -5.67
CA MET A 57 -14.34 -5.97 -5.85
C MET A 57 -14.43 -5.33 -7.24
N ILE A 58 -14.68 -6.11 -8.30
CA ILE A 58 -14.83 -5.58 -9.66
C ILE A 58 -16.24 -5.04 -9.97
N THR A 59 -17.16 -5.07 -9.01
CA THR A 59 -18.58 -4.69 -9.19
C THR A 59 -18.93 -3.40 -8.45
N GLN A 60 -19.45 -2.39 -9.18
CA GLN A 60 -19.73 -1.06 -8.61
C GLN A 60 -20.69 -1.10 -7.41
N ALA A 61 -21.70 -1.99 -7.45
CA ALA A 61 -22.71 -2.11 -6.40
C ALA A 61 -22.11 -2.52 -5.04
N ALA A 62 -20.96 -3.20 -5.00
CA ALA A 62 -20.27 -3.53 -3.76
C ALA A 62 -19.56 -2.31 -3.15
N TRP A 63 -19.10 -1.37 -3.98
CA TRP A 63 -18.43 -0.15 -3.52
C TRP A 63 -19.41 0.90 -2.99
N THR A 64 -20.57 1.06 -3.63
CA THR A 64 -21.57 2.07 -3.26
C THR A 64 -21.90 2.12 -1.76
N PRO A 65 -22.25 1.02 -1.07
CA PRO A 65 -22.57 1.06 0.35
C PRO A 65 -21.37 1.53 1.19
N LEU A 66 -20.15 1.08 0.86
CA LEU A 66 -18.91 1.46 1.56
C LEU A 66 -18.59 2.96 1.41
N LEU A 67 -18.90 3.56 0.25
CA LEU A 67 -18.68 5.00 0.02
C LEU A 67 -19.70 5.87 0.78
N THR A 68 -20.93 5.36 0.96
CA THR A 68 -22.00 6.08 1.67
C THR A 68 -22.06 5.78 3.16
N ALA A 69 -21.34 4.78 3.65
CA ALA A 69 -21.36 4.37 5.06
C ALA A 69 -20.99 5.53 6.01
N VAL A 70 -21.52 5.45 7.22
CA VAL A 70 -21.31 6.44 8.30
C VAL A 70 -20.57 5.85 9.51
N ASP A 71 -20.09 4.61 9.39
CA ASP A 71 -19.37 3.86 10.41
C ASP A 71 -17.93 3.52 9.96
N ALA A 72 -17.26 2.60 10.65
CA ALA A 72 -15.88 2.19 10.36
C ALA A 72 -15.73 1.46 9.00
N SER A 73 -16.83 1.02 8.37
CA SER A 73 -16.82 0.44 7.03
C SER A 73 -16.72 1.52 5.93
N LYS A 74 -16.73 2.81 6.26
CA LYS A 74 -16.60 3.86 5.26
C LYS A 74 -15.29 3.77 4.49
N ILE A 75 -15.38 3.90 3.17
CA ILE A 75 -14.27 4.15 2.26
C ILE A 75 -14.36 5.58 1.74
N VAL A 76 -13.21 6.25 1.66
CA VAL A 76 -13.08 7.58 1.04
C VAL A 76 -12.06 7.52 -0.09
N ILE A 77 -12.36 8.15 -1.22
CA ILE A 77 -11.51 8.11 -2.40
C ILE A 77 -10.74 9.42 -2.52
N SER A 78 -9.43 9.32 -2.75
CA SER A 78 -8.59 10.50 -2.97
C SER A 78 -8.98 11.23 -4.27
N PRO A 79 -8.70 12.55 -4.35
CA PRO A 79 -8.60 13.21 -5.64
C PRO A 79 -7.52 12.55 -6.52
N TYR A 80 -7.46 12.99 -7.79
CA TYR A 80 -6.34 12.66 -8.63
C TYR A 80 -5.03 13.26 -8.09
N PHE A 81 -3.97 12.46 -8.12
CA PHE A 81 -2.62 12.92 -7.85
C PHE A 81 -1.67 12.59 -8.99
N THR A 82 -0.48 13.17 -8.92
CA THR A 82 0.61 12.96 -9.88
C THR A 82 1.91 12.69 -9.13
N GLY A 83 2.96 12.27 -9.83
CA GLY A 83 4.28 12.09 -9.23
C GLY A 83 4.40 10.91 -8.26
N LEU A 84 3.40 10.03 -8.20
CA LEU A 84 3.50 8.81 -7.39
C LEU A 84 4.63 7.94 -7.90
N THR A 85 5.58 7.67 -7.01
CA THR A 85 6.69 6.75 -7.26
C THR A 85 6.81 5.88 -6.02
N ILE A 86 6.78 4.55 -6.19
CA ILE A 86 7.08 3.64 -5.09
C ILE A 86 8.55 3.25 -5.26
N PRO A 87 9.48 3.81 -4.47
CA PRO A 87 10.90 3.57 -4.65
C PRO A 87 11.27 2.13 -4.27
N VAL A 88 12.40 1.67 -4.80
CA VAL A 88 13.01 0.41 -4.37
C VAL A 88 13.55 0.58 -2.94
N GLY A 89 13.37 -0.44 -2.11
CA GLY A 89 13.98 -0.48 -0.78
C GLY A 89 15.42 -0.99 -0.88
N GLU A 90 16.34 -0.32 -0.19
CA GLU A 90 17.74 -0.76 -0.10
C GLU A 90 17.92 -1.80 1.01
N PRO A 91 18.70 -2.87 0.81
CA PRO A 91 18.88 -3.90 1.83
C PRO A 91 19.58 -3.35 3.07
N ILE A 92 19.05 -3.70 4.25
CA ILE A 92 19.71 -3.43 5.53
C ILE A 92 20.76 -4.51 5.76
N LYS A 93 22.02 -4.11 5.91
CA LYS A 93 23.16 -5.01 6.07
C LYS A 93 24.03 -4.60 7.25
N THR A 94 24.71 -5.56 7.85
CA THR A 94 25.67 -5.31 8.95
C THR A 94 27.04 -5.91 8.62
N GLY A 95 28.10 -5.15 8.95
CA GLY A 95 29.49 -5.50 8.70
C GLY A 95 29.86 -5.57 7.22
N GLY A 96 31.06 -6.08 6.94
CA GLY A 96 31.53 -6.38 5.58
C GLY A 96 32.83 -5.66 5.28
N ASN A 97 33.76 -6.36 4.62
CA ASN A 97 35.15 -5.90 4.38
C ASN A 97 35.92 -5.37 5.62
N ASP A 98 35.38 -5.60 6.82
CA ASP A 98 36.01 -5.50 8.12
C ASP A 98 35.85 -6.87 8.79
N ASN A 99 36.77 -7.30 9.65
CA ASN A 99 36.77 -8.66 10.23
C ASN A 99 35.55 -8.97 11.15
N THR A 100 34.46 -8.20 11.05
CA THR A 100 33.20 -8.39 11.78
C THR A 100 32.32 -9.47 11.15
N THR A 101 32.55 -9.85 9.89
CA THR A 101 31.78 -10.87 9.15
C THR A 101 32.67 -11.94 8.53
N ILE A 102 32.15 -13.17 8.42
CA ILE A 102 32.91 -14.31 7.85
C ILE A 102 33.19 -14.03 6.37
N ASN A 103 34.46 -14.13 5.98
CA ASN A 103 34.94 -13.86 4.62
C ASN A 103 34.63 -12.45 4.07
N GLY A 104 34.37 -11.47 4.95
CA GLY A 104 34.03 -10.11 4.54
C GLY A 104 32.66 -9.97 3.85
N ILE A 105 31.83 -11.02 3.88
CA ILE A 105 30.47 -11.02 3.31
C ILE A 105 29.52 -10.40 4.33
N SER A 106 28.92 -9.26 3.98
CA SER A 106 27.94 -8.57 4.82
C SER A 106 26.73 -9.45 5.16
N GLU A 107 26.25 -9.39 6.40
CA GLU A 107 25.03 -10.08 6.84
C GLU A 107 23.78 -9.30 6.40
N LEU A 108 22.81 -9.97 5.74
CA LEU A 108 21.53 -9.36 5.35
C LEU A 108 20.55 -9.42 6.53
N GLN A 109 20.13 -8.25 7.01
CA GLN A 109 19.23 -8.11 8.15
C GLN A 109 17.76 -7.94 7.74
N GLY A 110 17.50 -7.36 6.56
CA GLY A 110 16.14 -7.11 6.12
C GLY A 110 16.06 -6.06 5.01
N GLY A 111 14.86 -5.49 4.83
CA GLY A 111 14.65 -4.28 4.05
C GLY A 111 13.84 -3.23 4.83
N PRO A 112 13.95 -1.95 4.47
CA PRO A 112 13.28 -0.85 5.14
C PRO A 112 11.83 -0.69 4.67
N SER A 113 11.05 0.12 5.39
CA SER A 113 9.86 0.74 4.80
C SER A 113 10.26 1.65 3.64
N VAL A 114 9.34 1.88 2.71
CA VAL A 114 9.56 2.76 1.56
C VAL A 114 8.64 3.96 1.66
N VAL A 115 9.21 5.16 1.51
CA VAL A 115 8.45 6.41 1.46
C VAL A 115 7.93 6.62 0.03
N VAL A 116 6.62 6.71 -0.11
CA VAL A 116 5.91 6.91 -1.37
C VAL A 116 5.50 8.39 -1.47
N PRO A 117 6.20 9.22 -2.26
CA PRO A 117 5.75 10.58 -2.55
C PRO A 117 4.53 10.57 -3.48
N LEU A 118 3.64 11.56 -3.33
CA LEU A 118 2.60 11.90 -4.29
C LEU A 118 2.25 13.39 -4.23
N ILE A 119 1.72 13.94 -5.33
CA ILE A 119 1.45 15.37 -5.46
C ILE A 119 -0.01 15.58 -5.84
N PHE A 120 -0.77 16.21 -4.94
CA PHE A 120 -2.07 16.78 -5.28
C PHE A 120 -1.91 18.20 -5.81
N LYS A 121 -2.57 18.52 -6.93
CA LYS A 121 -2.51 19.84 -7.57
C LYS A 121 -3.87 20.53 -7.46
N ASN A 122 -3.88 21.78 -7.03
CA ASN A 122 -5.04 22.67 -7.01
C ASN A 122 -6.27 22.12 -6.26
N ILE A 123 -6.06 21.27 -5.25
CA ILE A 123 -7.15 20.80 -4.38
C ILE A 123 -7.60 21.90 -3.42
N SER A 124 -8.87 21.87 -3.03
CA SER A 124 -9.42 22.82 -2.06
C SER A 124 -8.84 22.60 -0.66
N ALA A 125 -8.85 23.64 0.17
CA ALA A 125 -8.47 23.52 1.58
C ALA A 125 -9.34 22.50 2.33
N GLU A 126 -10.61 22.36 1.96
CA GLU A 126 -11.51 21.33 2.50
C GLU A 126 -11.05 19.92 2.16
N THR A 127 -10.66 19.68 0.90
CA THR A 127 -10.11 18.40 0.47
C THR A 127 -8.81 18.07 1.20
N ALA A 128 -7.91 19.07 1.33
CA ALA A 128 -6.67 18.91 2.07
C ALA A 128 -6.92 18.60 3.56
N ARG A 129 -7.90 19.25 4.21
CA ARG A 129 -8.34 18.91 5.57
C ARG A 129 -8.88 17.50 5.67
N GLY A 130 -9.68 17.06 4.69
CA GLY A 130 -10.20 15.69 4.63
C GLY A 130 -9.08 14.66 4.56
N LEU A 131 -8.06 14.89 3.72
CA LEU A 131 -6.87 14.04 3.65
C LEU A 131 -6.07 14.07 4.97
N ARG A 132 -5.90 15.25 5.60
CA ARG A 132 -5.24 15.39 6.90
C ARG A 132 -5.95 14.67 8.03
N ALA A 133 -7.28 14.60 7.99
CA ALA A 133 -8.05 13.84 8.98
C ALA A 133 -7.70 12.33 8.96
N LEU A 134 -7.16 11.82 7.85
CA LEU A 134 -6.68 10.44 7.76
C LEU A 134 -5.31 10.25 8.43
N CYS A 135 -4.50 11.30 8.60
CA CYS A 135 -3.16 11.20 9.18
C CYS A 135 -3.18 10.60 10.59
N SER A 136 -4.19 10.94 11.41
CA SER A 136 -4.33 10.41 12.78
C SER A 136 -4.60 8.89 12.82
N GLU A 137 -5.05 8.30 11.71
CA GLU A 137 -5.22 6.84 11.60
C GLU A 137 -3.90 6.13 11.26
N THR A 138 -2.85 6.86 10.85
CA THR A 138 -1.59 6.28 10.34
C THR A 138 -0.40 6.37 11.29
N GLN A 139 -0.59 7.01 12.45
CA GLN A 139 0.44 7.32 13.42
C GLN A 139 -0.05 7.01 14.85
N LEU A 140 -0.72 5.86 15.02
CA LEU A 140 -1.26 5.47 16.32
C LEU A 140 -0.14 5.30 17.35
N GLN A 141 0.93 4.60 16.92
CA GLN A 141 2.21 4.44 17.60
C GLN A 141 3.29 4.20 16.53
N PRO A 142 4.59 4.33 16.85
CA PRO A 142 5.65 4.00 15.92
C PRO A 142 5.47 2.58 15.35
N GLY A 143 5.27 2.48 14.04
CA GLY A 143 5.09 1.20 13.34
C GLY A 143 3.65 0.66 13.30
N GLU A 144 2.65 1.40 13.79
CA GLU A 144 1.25 0.96 13.83
C GLU A 144 0.34 1.91 13.04
N THR A 145 -0.54 1.33 12.21
CA THR A 145 -1.55 2.04 11.42
C THR A 145 -2.90 1.35 11.48
N ASN A 146 -3.96 2.14 11.41
CA ASN A 146 -5.34 1.72 11.22
C ASN A 146 -5.88 2.13 9.84
N LEU A 147 -5.04 2.60 8.93
CA LEU A 147 -5.45 2.98 7.58
C LEU A 147 -4.92 1.99 6.54
N VAL A 148 -5.78 1.60 5.61
CA VAL A 148 -5.44 0.81 4.43
C VAL A 148 -5.81 1.55 3.14
N GLY A 149 -5.09 1.29 2.06
CA GLY A 149 -5.29 1.90 0.75
C GLY A 149 -5.39 0.88 -0.39
N TYR A 150 -6.46 0.96 -1.17
CA TYR A 150 -6.56 0.28 -2.47
C TYR A 150 -6.07 1.23 -3.56
N PHE A 151 -5.17 0.78 -4.43
CA PHE A 151 -4.60 1.63 -5.46
C PHE A 151 -5.40 1.52 -6.75
N PHE A 152 -5.88 2.67 -7.24
CA PHE A 152 -6.62 2.77 -8.49
C PHE A 152 -5.68 3.24 -9.58
N ALA A 153 -5.36 2.32 -10.48
CA ALA A 153 -4.48 2.54 -11.62
C ALA A 153 -5.27 2.77 -12.91
N ARG A 154 -4.54 3.14 -13.96
CA ARG A 154 -5.09 3.30 -15.31
C ARG A 154 -5.87 2.05 -15.75
N ASP A 155 -6.80 2.24 -16.68
CA ASP A 155 -7.60 1.19 -17.32
C ASP A 155 -8.52 0.41 -16.36
N ASN A 156 -8.97 1.09 -15.30
CA ASN A 156 -9.84 0.56 -14.25
C ASN A 156 -9.19 -0.59 -13.44
N ASN A 157 -7.87 -0.62 -13.35
CA ASN A 157 -7.18 -1.60 -12.54
C ASN A 157 -7.21 -1.20 -11.05
N ILE A 158 -7.58 -2.16 -10.19
CA ILE A 158 -7.52 -2.05 -8.74
C ILE A 158 -6.39 -2.97 -8.28
N ILE A 159 -5.46 -2.41 -7.51
CA ILE A 159 -4.34 -3.12 -6.90
C ILE A 159 -4.57 -3.17 -5.39
N TYR A 160 -4.44 -4.36 -4.82
CA TYR A 160 -4.78 -4.63 -3.43
C TYR A 160 -3.83 -5.70 -2.84
N ASP A 161 -3.82 -5.80 -1.51
CA ASP A 161 -3.06 -6.81 -0.78
C ASP A 161 -3.90 -8.09 -0.64
N ALA A 162 -3.37 -9.21 -1.15
CA ALA A 162 -4.01 -10.51 -1.12
C ALA A 162 -3.41 -11.46 -0.06
N ARG A 163 -2.69 -10.93 0.93
CA ARG A 163 -2.16 -11.71 2.04
C ARG A 163 -3.28 -12.47 2.76
N ASP A 164 -2.97 -13.68 3.19
CA ASP A 164 -3.91 -14.60 3.86
C ASP A 164 -5.17 -14.91 3.05
N ASN A 165 -5.10 -14.79 1.71
CA ASN A 165 -6.23 -14.92 0.79
C ASN A 165 -7.39 -13.95 1.06
N LYS A 166 -7.11 -12.83 1.73
CA LYS A 166 -8.08 -11.76 1.95
C LYS A 166 -8.01 -10.73 0.84
N ILE A 167 -9.07 -9.95 0.65
CA ILE A 167 -9.06 -8.81 -0.27
C ILE A 167 -9.02 -7.55 0.58
N GLU A 168 -7.81 -7.07 0.84
CA GLU A 168 -7.54 -5.93 1.72
C GLU A 168 -6.71 -4.84 1.01
N GLY A 169 -6.73 -3.63 1.56
CA GLY A 169 -5.87 -2.55 1.09
C GLY A 169 -4.47 -2.67 1.69
N PHE A 170 -3.48 -2.06 1.06
CA PHE A 170 -2.13 -1.95 1.63
C PHE A 170 -2.14 -1.08 2.88
N GLU A 171 -1.47 -1.50 3.94
CA GLU A 171 -1.30 -0.69 5.14
C GLU A 171 -0.54 0.60 4.83
N ILE A 172 -1.13 1.75 5.20
CA ILE A 172 -0.59 3.08 4.93
C ILE A 172 -0.05 3.65 6.24
N PHE A 173 1.26 3.83 6.34
CA PHE A 173 1.92 4.38 7.52
C PHE A 173 2.29 5.85 7.30
N ASN A 174 2.36 6.63 8.39
CA ASN A 174 2.92 7.99 8.38
C ASN A 174 2.42 8.87 7.22
N LEU A 175 1.11 8.85 6.94
CA LEU A 175 0.55 9.71 5.93
C LEU A 175 0.78 11.17 6.35
N PHE A 176 1.48 11.90 5.49
CA PHE A 176 1.82 13.30 5.72
C PHE A 176 1.22 14.15 4.61
N VAL A 177 0.43 15.15 5.02
CA VAL A 177 -0.19 16.14 4.12
C VAL A 177 0.28 17.53 4.55
N PRO A 178 1.30 18.11 3.87
CA PRO A 178 1.88 19.40 4.25
C PRO A 178 0.92 20.54 3.98
N ASP A 179 1.32 21.77 4.34
CA ASP A 179 0.67 22.98 3.85
C ASP A 179 0.85 23.17 2.34
N VAL A 180 -0.01 24.01 1.76
CA VAL A 180 0.00 24.31 0.33
C VAL A 180 1.30 25.00 -0.04
N ALA A 181 1.98 24.46 -1.05
CA ALA A 181 3.07 25.13 -1.72
C ALA A 181 2.54 25.93 -2.91
N SER A 182 3.10 27.13 -3.09
CA SER A 182 2.78 28.02 -4.20
C SER A 182 4.06 28.56 -4.81
N GLU A 183 4.23 28.37 -6.12
CA GLU A 183 5.41 28.83 -6.86
C GLU A 183 5.14 30.14 -7.65
N GLY A 184 4.01 30.81 -7.37
CA GLY A 184 3.65 32.09 -7.96
C GLY A 184 2.81 31.99 -9.23
N PHE A 185 2.90 33.01 -10.10
CA PHE A 185 2.01 33.18 -11.26
C PHE A 185 2.13 32.03 -12.26
N ASN A 186 0.99 31.52 -12.74
CA ASN A 186 0.86 30.37 -13.66
C ASN A 186 1.41 29.02 -13.15
N ALA A 187 1.84 28.93 -11.89
CA ALA A 187 2.17 27.66 -11.26
C ALA A 187 0.93 27.04 -10.61
N ASN A 188 0.90 25.71 -10.55
CA ASN A 188 -0.11 25.02 -9.77
C ASN A 188 0.22 25.17 -8.28
N ASN A 189 -0.81 25.32 -7.46
CA ASN A 189 -0.64 25.11 -6.03
C ASN A 189 -0.54 23.60 -5.77
N THR A 190 0.44 23.19 -4.98
CA THR A 190 0.74 21.78 -4.77
C THR A 190 0.69 21.40 -3.30
N TYR A 191 0.30 20.15 -3.04
CA TYR A 191 0.47 19.49 -1.75
C TYR A 191 1.34 18.26 -2.01
N ASN A 192 2.60 18.35 -1.59
CA ASN A 192 3.59 17.29 -1.77
C ASN A 192 3.47 16.30 -0.61
N CYS A 193 2.50 15.40 -0.71
CA CYS A 193 2.21 14.44 0.32
C CYS A 193 3.13 13.22 0.24
N SER A 194 3.18 12.45 1.32
CA SER A 194 3.86 11.16 1.34
C SER A 194 3.18 10.20 2.28
N PHE A 195 3.40 8.92 2.09
CA PHE A 195 3.11 7.88 3.08
C PHE A 195 4.19 6.81 3.01
N GLU A 196 4.15 5.86 3.93
CA GLU A 196 5.08 4.74 3.97
C GLU A 196 4.37 3.41 3.73
N LEU A 197 5.02 2.52 2.99
CA LEU A 197 4.66 1.11 2.89
C LEU A 197 5.69 0.27 3.63
N LYS A 198 5.22 -0.73 4.35
CA LYS A 198 6.07 -1.67 5.08
C LYS A 198 6.94 -2.48 4.12
N PHE A 199 8.10 -2.92 4.60
CA PHE A 199 8.90 -3.91 3.88
C PHE A 199 8.07 -5.15 3.51
N GLY A 200 8.19 -5.59 2.25
CA GLY A 200 7.46 -6.75 1.74
C GLY A 200 5.97 -6.50 1.44
N TRP A 201 5.53 -5.25 1.36
CA TRP A 201 4.15 -4.90 0.94
C TRP A 201 3.76 -5.49 -0.42
N SER A 202 4.73 -5.72 -1.32
CA SER A 202 4.51 -6.22 -2.68
C SER A 202 4.60 -7.73 -2.82
N GLU A 203 4.64 -8.50 -1.73
CA GLU A 203 4.77 -9.97 -1.82
C GLU A 203 3.49 -10.64 -2.31
N PHE A 204 2.34 -10.14 -1.83
CA PHE A 204 1.02 -10.73 -2.09
C PHE A 204 0.10 -9.79 -2.88
N PHE A 205 0.65 -8.81 -3.62
CA PHE A 205 -0.22 -7.92 -4.38
C PHE A 205 -1.01 -8.72 -5.42
N LYS A 206 -2.24 -8.26 -5.68
CA LYS A 206 -3.03 -8.67 -6.84
C LYS A 206 -3.54 -7.45 -7.59
N MET A 207 -3.80 -7.64 -8.87
CA MET A 207 -4.39 -6.64 -9.74
C MET A 207 -5.60 -7.22 -10.45
N VAL A 208 -6.74 -6.54 -10.33
CA VAL A 208 -7.99 -6.90 -11.00
C VAL A 208 -8.53 -5.71 -11.78
N LYS A 209 -9.23 -5.98 -12.88
CA LYS A 209 -9.85 -4.94 -13.69
C LYS A 209 -11.32 -4.79 -13.31
N ALA A 210 -11.71 -3.61 -12.84
CA ALA A 210 -13.08 -3.32 -12.49
C ALA A 210 -13.99 -3.27 -13.74
N ASN A 211 -15.24 -3.72 -13.58
CA ASN A 211 -16.28 -3.67 -14.62
C ASN A 211 -16.98 -2.30 -14.69
N PHE A 212 -16.44 -1.29 -14.02
CA PHE A 212 -16.98 0.05 -13.93
C PHE A 212 -15.85 1.08 -13.96
N ASN A 213 -16.21 2.35 -14.10
CA ASN A 213 -15.24 3.43 -14.12
C ASN A 213 -14.81 3.80 -12.70
N ILE A 214 -13.66 3.30 -12.25
CA ILE A 214 -13.15 3.53 -10.90
C ILE A 214 -12.81 5.00 -10.63
N THR A 215 -12.60 5.79 -11.68
CA THR A 215 -12.24 7.20 -11.52
C THR A 215 -13.44 8.12 -11.35
N LYS A 216 -14.65 7.60 -11.58
CA LYS A 216 -15.94 8.27 -11.35
C LYS A 216 -16.66 7.80 -10.08
N LEU A 217 -16.05 6.90 -9.30
CA LEU A 217 -16.50 6.60 -7.94
C LEU A 217 -16.35 7.81 -7.02
#